data_AF-A0A3R8L383-F1
#
_entry.id   AF-A0A3R8L383-F1
#
_cell.length_a   1.000
_cell.length_b   1.000
_cell.length_c   1.000
_cell.angle_alpha   90.00
_cell.angle_beta   90.00
_cell.angle_gamma   90.00
#
_symmetry.space_group_name_H-M   'P 1'
#
loop_
_entity.id
_entity.type
_entity.pdbx_description
1 polymer ?
#
loop_
_entity_poly.entity_id
_entity_poly.type
_entity_poly.pdbx_seq_one_letter_code
_entity_poly.pdbx_strand_id
1 'polypeptide(L)'
;MIDLEYSRYMTELLMDNRLTEKLRSHRFDTLRKMRGIAAQYKEEGFLPELVETVFCKKADFIMRAKTKAELEEIIKPSSPRYSGGIFYPGNPYHVEEEELILWSKTSLKAPLISQGYKRYQELFEKYVKDEARNEAA
;
A
#
# COMPACT_ATOMS: atom_id res chain seq x y z
N MET A 1 1.58 -10.29 -10.75
CA MET A 1 2.33 -11.08 -9.73
C MET A 1 3.36 -10.18 -9.05
N ILE A 2 3.32 -10.04 -7.72
CA ILE A 2 4.24 -9.16 -6.94
C ILE A 2 5.72 -9.33 -7.30
N ASP A 3 6.20 -10.55 -7.52
CA ASP A 3 7.62 -10.80 -7.85
C ASP A 3 8.03 -10.22 -9.21
N LEU A 4 7.11 -10.21 -10.18
CA LEU A 4 7.32 -9.60 -11.49
C LEU A 4 7.37 -8.08 -11.36
N GLU A 5 6.41 -7.51 -10.64
CA GLU A 5 6.36 -6.06 -10.38
C GLU A 5 7.59 -5.59 -9.62
N TYR A 6 8.00 -6.34 -8.58
CA TYR A 6 9.24 -6.07 -7.85
C TYR A 6 10.45 -6.09 -8.79
N SER A 7 10.58 -7.12 -9.63
CA SER A 7 11.70 -7.21 -10.58
C SER A 7 11.71 -6.04 -11.57
N ARG A 8 10.54 -5.56 -12.01
CA ARG A 8 10.41 -4.36 -12.84
C ARG A 8 10.96 -3.12 -12.14
N TYR A 9 10.49 -2.81 -10.93
CA TYR A 9 10.96 -1.64 -10.18
C TYR A 9 12.44 -1.70 -9.85
N MET A 10 12.96 -2.89 -9.53
CA MET A 10 14.38 -3.08 -9.24
C MET A 10 15.23 -2.82 -10.49
N THR A 11 14.79 -3.31 -11.65
CA THR A 11 15.45 -3.05 -12.93
C THR A 11 15.45 -1.56 -13.24
N GLU A 12 14.30 -0.89 -13.11
CA GLU A 12 14.18 0.56 -13.34
C GLU A 12 15.13 1.36 -12.42
N LEU A 13 15.17 1.02 -11.13
CA LEU A 13 16.04 1.67 -10.14
C LEU A 13 17.53 1.50 -10.49
N LEU A 14 17.92 0.33 -10.96
CA LEU A 14 19.31 0.02 -11.34
C LEU A 14 19.71 0.73 -12.65
N MET A 15 18.77 0.93 -13.57
CA MET A 15 19.01 1.62 -14.85
C MET A 15 19.00 3.15 -14.72
N ASP A 16 18.53 3.70 -13.58
CA ASP A 16 18.54 5.15 -13.36
C ASP A 16 19.94 5.67 -12.97
N ASN A 17 20.64 6.12 -14.00
CA ASN A 17 21.98 6.73 -13.88
C ASN A 17 21.97 8.15 -13.29
N ARG A 18 20.79 8.75 -13.06
CA ARG A 18 20.67 10.11 -12.51
C ARG A 18 20.71 10.12 -10.98
N LEU A 19 20.53 8.96 -10.35
CA LEU A 19 20.50 8.83 -8.89
C LEU A 19 21.90 8.81 -8.30
N THR A 20 22.04 9.46 -7.16
CA THR A 20 23.22 9.25 -6.30
C THR A 20 23.19 7.84 -5.74
N GLU A 21 24.36 7.24 -5.53
CA GLU A 21 24.48 5.89 -4.97
C GLU A 21 23.76 5.77 -3.62
N LYS A 22 23.84 6.81 -2.79
CA LYS A 22 23.15 6.88 -1.49
C LYS A 22 21.63 6.82 -1.64
N LEU A 23 21.04 7.61 -2.55
CA LEU A 23 19.59 7.60 -2.77
C LEU A 23 19.14 6.28 -3.41
N ARG A 24 19.92 5.73 -4.34
CA ARG A 24 19.67 4.42 -4.96
C ARG A 24 19.62 3.32 -3.90
N SER A 25 20.63 3.25 -3.02
CA SER A 25 20.67 2.31 -1.90
C SER A 25 19.47 2.45 -0.97
N HIS A 26 19.09 3.69 -0.59
CA HIS A 26 17.91 3.90 0.25
C HIS A 26 16.61 3.45 -0.40
N ARG A 27 16.42 3.71 -1.70
CA ARG A 27 15.24 3.24 -2.45
C ARG A 27 15.23 1.71 -2.58
N PHE A 28 16.37 1.10 -2.85
CA PHE A 28 16.53 -0.36 -2.91
C PHE A 28 16.08 -1.02 -1.61
N ASP A 29 16.60 -0.55 -0.47
CA ASP A 29 16.27 -1.09 0.84
C ASP A 29 14.78 -0.91 1.16
N THR A 30 14.20 0.21 0.76
CA THR A 30 12.78 0.51 0.99
C THR A 30 11.87 -0.36 0.10
N LEU A 31 12.21 -0.56 -1.18
CA LEU A 31 11.49 -1.50 -2.06
C LEU A 31 11.54 -2.93 -1.53
N ARG A 32 12.72 -3.37 -1.05
CA ARG A 32 12.86 -4.70 -0.44
C ARG A 32 11.96 -4.86 0.78
N LYS A 33 11.90 -3.85 1.66
CA LYS A 33 10.98 -3.83 2.80
C LYS A 33 9.53 -3.87 2.36
N MET A 34 9.15 -3.07 1.37
CA MET A 34 7.78 -3.01 0.85
C MET A 34 7.34 -4.36 0.25
N ARG A 35 8.23 -5.05 -0.47
CA ARG A 35 7.98 -6.43 -0.94
C ARG A 35 7.70 -7.39 0.23
N GLY A 36 8.46 -7.26 1.32
CA GLY A 36 8.24 -8.07 2.53
C GLY A 36 6.86 -7.83 3.16
N ILE A 37 6.43 -6.57 3.25
CA ILE A 37 5.09 -6.20 3.74
C ILE A 37 4.00 -6.79 2.83
N ALA A 38 4.16 -6.65 1.50
CA ALA A 38 3.22 -7.22 0.54
C ALA A 38 3.15 -8.76 0.63
N ALA A 39 4.29 -9.42 0.78
CA ALA A 39 4.33 -10.87 1.00
C ALA A 39 3.58 -11.28 2.28
N GLN A 40 3.74 -10.53 3.37
CA GLN A 40 2.99 -10.77 4.60
C GLN A 40 1.48 -10.64 4.38
N TYR A 41 1.00 -9.61 3.68
CA TYR A 41 -0.44 -9.49 3.38
C TYR A 41 -0.95 -10.66 2.55
N LYS A 42 -0.15 -11.16 1.60
CA LYS A 42 -0.51 -12.35 0.83
C LYS A 42 -0.59 -13.60 1.71
N GLU A 43 0.37 -13.81 2.62
CA GLU A 43 0.38 -14.91 3.59
C GLU A 43 -0.81 -14.85 4.55
N GLU A 44 -1.26 -13.65 4.90
CA GLU A 44 -2.48 -13.41 5.69
C GLU A 44 -3.78 -13.66 4.92
N GLY A 45 -3.70 -14.01 3.63
CA GLY A 45 -4.85 -14.42 2.80
C GLY A 45 -5.59 -13.28 2.11
N PHE A 46 -4.99 -12.08 2.02
CA PHE A 46 -5.59 -10.98 1.24
C PHE A 46 -5.52 -11.24 -0.26
N LEU A 47 -6.50 -10.68 -1.00
CA LEU A 47 -6.62 -10.82 -2.46
C LEU A 47 -5.31 -10.42 -3.15
N PRO A 48 -4.72 -11.27 -4.02
CA PRO A 48 -3.45 -10.98 -4.68
C PRO A 48 -3.43 -9.64 -5.43
N GLU A 49 -4.51 -9.28 -6.09
CA GLU A 49 -4.69 -8.06 -6.89
C GLU A 49 -4.67 -6.81 -6.00
N LEU A 50 -5.34 -6.89 -4.85
CA LEU A 50 -5.35 -5.83 -3.84
C LEU A 50 -3.94 -5.61 -3.27
N VAL A 51 -3.25 -6.69 -2.90
CA VAL A 51 -1.90 -6.65 -2.35
C VAL A 51 -0.90 -6.12 -3.39
N GLU A 52 -1.02 -6.54 -4.64
CA GLU A 52 -0.19 -6.05 -5.74
C GLU A 52 -0.42 -4.56 -5.98
N THR A 53 -1.66 -4.09 -5.95
CA THR A 53 -2.00 -2.67 -6.07
C THR A 53 -1.36 -1.84 -4.95
N VAL A 54 -1.40 -2.32 -3.71
CA VAL A 54 -0.72 -1.67 -2.58
C VAL A 54 0.78 -1.58 -2.84
N PHE A 55 1.41 -2.69 -3.23
CA PHE A 55 2.83 -2.74 -3.52
C PHE A 55 3.21 -1.74 -4.62
N CYS A 56 2.50 -1.75 -5.75
CA CYS A 56 2.80 -0.90 -6.90
C CYS A 56 2.67 0.59 -6.55
N LYS A 57 1.58 1.00 -5.89
CA LYS A 57 1.41 2.40 -5.50
C LYS A 57 2.47 2.88 -4.52
N LYS A 58 2.85 2.05 -3.53
CA LYS A 58 3.94 2.38 -2.59
C LYS A 58 5.28 2.41 -3.31
N ALA A 59 5.54 1.49 -4.24
CA ALA A 59 6.75 1.46 -5.05
C ALA A 59 6.87 2.71 -5.94
N ASP A 60 5.78 3.17 -6.55
CA ASP A 60 5.74 4.44 -7.30
C ASP A 60 6.15 5.64 -6.43
N PHE A 61 5.65 5.72 -5.20
CA PHE A 61 6.09 6.76 -4.27
C PHE A 61 7.59 6.63 -3.93
N ILE A 62 8.08 5.42 -3.69
CA ILE A 62 9.51 5.15 -3.41
C ILE A 62 10.39 5.62 -4.59
N MET A 63 9.98 5.34 -5.82
CA MET A 63 10.69 5.75 -7.03
C MET A 63 10.69 7.27 -7.25
N ARG A 64 9.74 8.00 -6.65
CA ARG A 64 9.68 9.47 -6.72
C ARG A 64 10.33 10.17 -5.53
N ALA A 65 10.48 9.50 -4.40
CA ALA A 65 11.03 10.06 -3.16
C ALA A 65 12.47 10.56 -3.35
N LYS A 66 12.76 11.77 -2.87
CA LYS A 66 14.07 12.43 -3.01
C LYS A 66 14.89 12.34 -1.73
N THR A 67 14.24 12.05 -0.62
CA THR A 67 14.88 12.05 0.70
C THR A 67 14.61 10.76 1.47
N LYS A 68 15.48 10.47 2.44
CA LYS A 68 15.29 9.35 3.37
C LYS A 68 14.02 9.50 4.21
N ALA A 69 13.70 10.72 4.63
CA ALA A 69 12.51 11.00 5.44
C ALA A 69 11.22 10.68 4.68
N GLU A 70 11.15 11.02 3.38
CA GLU A 70 10.00 10.62 2.55
C GLU A 70 9.87 9.10 2.45
N LEU A 71 10.97 8.37 2.26
CA LEU A 71 10.97 6.91 2.23
C LEU A 71 10.47 6.30 3.56
N GLU A 72 10.89 6.87 4.68
CA GLU A 72 10.44 6.48 6.02
C GLU A 72 8.94 6.77 6.24
N GLU A 73 8.38 7.81 5.62
CA GLU A 73 6.93 8.07 5.64
C GLU A 73 6.15 7.14 4.70
N ILE A 74 6.68 6.84 3.50
CA ILE A 74 6.01 5.99 2.52
C ILE A 74 5.80 4.58 3.07
N ILE A 75 6.80 4.01 3.75
CA ILE A 75 6.74 2.63 4.25
C ILE A 75 5.78 2.47 5.44
N LYS A 76 5.32 3.57 6.06
CA LYS A 76 4.34 3.47 7.13
C LYS A 76 3.02 2.92 6.59
N PRO A 77 2.30 2.09 7.39
CA PRO A 77 0.97 1.65 7.02
C PRO A 77 0.06 2.85 6.76
N SER A 78 -0.82 2.72 5.76
CA SER A 78 -1.83 3.73 5.41
C SER A 78 -2.98 3.76 6.41
N SER A 79 -2.64 4.00 7.68
CA SER A 79 -3.62 4.19 8.76
C SER A 79 -4.23 5.58 8.66
N PRO A 80 -5.57 5.71 8.58
CA PRO A 80 -6.20 7.00 8.44
C PRO A 80 -6.18 7.77 9.78
N ARG A 81 -6.24 9.10 9.69
CA ARG A 81 -6.39 10.00 10.84
C ARG A 81 -7.87 10.30 11.05
N TYR A 82 -8.35 10.06 12.26
CA TYR A 82 -9.71 10.39 12.67
C TYR A 82 -9.78 11.80 13.26
N SER A 83 -10.66 12.65 12.73
CA SER A 83 -10.94 13.98 13.28
C SER A 83 -12.38 14.38 13.01
N GLY A 84 -13.10 14.84 14.04
CA GLY A 84 -14.46 15.38 13.88
C GLY A 84 -15.48 14.40 13.28
N GLY A 85 -15.31 13.09 13.47
CA GLY A 85 -16.20 12.09 12.86
C GLY A 85 -15.80 11.61 11.47
N ILE A 86 -14.70 12.14 10.91
CA ILE A 86 -14.26 11.88 9.53
C ILE A 86 -12.87 11.24 9.55
N PHE A 87 -12.65 10.29 8.64
CA PHE A 87 -11.34 9.69 8.38
C PHE A 87 -10.66 10.40 7.22
N TYR A 88 -9.43 10.83 7.44
CA TYR A 88 -8.58 11.49 6.46
C TYR A 88 -7.34 10.64 6.16
N PRO A 89 -6.73 10.78 4.97
CA PRO A 89 -5.42 10.22 4.70
C PRO A 89 -4.41 10.56 5.82
N GLY A 90 -3.69 9.53 6.29
CA GLY A 90 -2.73 9.67 7.37
C GLY A 90 -1.54 10.56 6.99
N ASN A 91 -1.07 10.41 5.76
CA ASN A 91 0.05 11.15 5.17
C ASN A 91 -0.13 11.31 3.64
N PRO A 92 0.75 12.04 2.92
CA PRO A 92 0.67 12.22 1.47
C PRO A 92 0.87 10.95 0.62
N TYR A 93 1.32 9.85 1.22
CA TYR A 93 1.62 8.56 0.58
C TYR A 93 0.62 7.47 0.99
N HIS A 94 -0.57 7.90 1.38
CA HIS A 94 -1.66 7.03 1.84
C HIS A 94 -2.24 6.25 0.66
N VAL A 95 -2.37 4.94 0.85
CA VAL A 95 -2.94 4.01 -0.13
C VAL A 95 -4.23 3.44 0.46
N GLU A 96 -5.36 3.74 -0.17
CA GLU A 96 -6.68 3.32 0.31
C GLU A 96 -6.87 1.79 0.29
N GLU A 97 -6.24 1.09 -0.66
CA GLU A 97 -6.23 -0.37 -0.69
C GLU A 97 -5.50 -0.97 0.53
N GLU A 98 -4.46 -0.32 1.03
CA GLU A 98 -3.77 -0.75 2.25
C GLU A 98 -4.61 -0.39 3.48
N GLU A 99 -5.27 0.78 3.50
CA GLU A 99 -6.25 1.14 4.52
C GLU A 99 -7.36 0.07 4.62
N LEU A 100 -7.86 -0.44 3.48
CA LEU A 100 -8.86 -1.50 3.43
C LEU A 100 -8.37 -2.79 4.12
N ILE A 101 -7.14 -3.21 3.81
CA ILE A 101 -6.48 -4.35 4.47
C ILE A 101 -6.41 -4.11 5.98
N LEU A 102 -5.99 -2.92 6.41
CA LEU A 102 -5.87 -2.57 7.84
C LEU A 102 -7.23 -2.57 8.55
N TRP A 103 -8.29 -2.09 7.91
CA TRP A 103 -9.64 -2.17 8.47
C TRP A 103 -10.10 -3.61 8.64
N SER A 104 -9.87 -4.47 7.64
CA SER A 104 -10.17 -5.91 7.74
C SER A 104 -9.44 -6.55 8.92
N LYS A 105 -8.12 -6.33 9.03
CA LYS A 105 -7.31 -6.83 10.17
C LYS A 105 -7.80 -6.32 11.51
N THR A 106 -8.22 -5.06 11.58
CA THR A 106 -8.71 -4.45 12.82
C THR A 106 -10.06 -5.03 13.22
N SER A 107 -10.96 -5.26 12.25
CA SER A 107 -12.28 -5.84 12.47
C SER A 107 -12.23 -7.26 13.04
N LEU A 108 -11.18 -8.02 12.70
CA LEU A 108 -10.94 -9.35 13.27
C LEU A 108 -10.52 -9.30 14.75
N LYS A 109 -9.96 -8.18 15.21
CA LYS A 109 -9.49 -8.02 16.59
C LYS A 109 -10.58 -7.50 17.51
N ALA A 110 -11.38 -6.55 17.03
CA ALA A 110 -12.47 -5.96 17.78
C ALA A 110 -13.50 -5.32 16.83
N PRO A 111 -14.77 -5.18 17.27
CA PRO A 111 -15.77 -4.44 16.52
C PRO A 111 -15.30 -3.02 16.20
N LEU A 112 -15.46 -2.61 14.94
CA LEU A 112 -15.17 -1.25 14.52
C LEU A 112 -16.24 -0.29 15.07
N ILE A 113 -15.82 0.93 15.43
CA ILE A 113 -16.78 2.02 15.70
C ILE A 113 -17.60 2.32 14.43
N SER A 114 -18.80 2.88 14.58
CA SER A 114 -19.73 3.10 13.47
C SER A 114 -19.11 3.86 12.29
N GLN A 115 -18.28 4.87 12.56
CA GLN A 115 -17.58 5.63 11.51
C GLN A 115 -16.53 4.77 10.79
N GLY A 116 -15.79 3.95 11.54
CA GLY A 116 -14.77 3.06 10.97
C GLY A 116 -15.40 1.95 10.14
N TYR A 117 -16.52 1.40 10.59
CA TYR A 117 -17.30 0.43 9.82
C TYR A 117 -17.81 1.03 8.50
N LYS A 118 -18.35 2.26 8.53
CA LYS A 118 -18.78 2.96 7.31
C LYS A 118 -17.62 3.16 6.33
N ARG A 119 -16.48 3.66 6.80
CA ARG A 119 -15.28 3.84 5.96
C ARG A 119 -14.76 2.52 5.39
N TYR A 120 -14.76 1.46 6.20
CA TYR A 120 -14.38 0.12 5.75
C TYR A 120 -15.30 -0.36 4.63
N GLN A 121 -16.62 -0.20 4.78
CA GLN A 121 -17.60 -0.57 3.76
C GLN A 121 -17.40 0.25 2.47
N GLU A 122 -17.21 1.57 2.56
CA GLU A 122 -16.94 2.43 1.39
C GLU A 122 -15.74 1.93 0.57
N LEU A 123 -14.64 1.60 1.26
CA LEU A 123 -13.44 1.08 0.61
C LEU A 123 -13.66 -0.31 0.01
N PHE A 124 -14.37 -1.18 0.73
CA PHE A 124 -14.68 -2.53 0.22
C PHE A 124 -15.53 -2.46 -1.05
N GLU A 125 -16.53 -1.59 -1.08
CA GLU A 125 -17.38 -1.38 -2.25
C GLU A 125 -16.59 -0.82 -3.43
N LYS A 126 -15.69 0.12 -3.17
CA LYS A 126 -14.87 0.75 -4.20
C LYS A 126 -13.83 -0.19 -4.83
N TYR A 127 -13.24 -1.09 -4.04
CA TYR A 127 -12.05 -1.84 -4.47
C TYR A 127 -12.26 -3.34 -4.64
N VAL A 128 -13.33 -3.91 -4.11
CA VAL A 128 -13.57 -5.37 -4.18
C VAL A 128 -14.84 -5.71 -4.95
N LYS A 129 -15.90 -4.90 -4.86
CA LYS A 129 -17.17 -5.22 -5.53
C LYS A 129 -17.14 -5.02 -7.06
N ASP A 130 -16.30 -4.14 -7.58
CA ASP A 130 -16.20 -3.92 -9.04
C ASP A 130 -15.47 -5.08 -9.78
N GLU A 131 -14.57 -5.81 -9.12
CA GLU A 131 -13.93 -7.00 -9.69
C GLU A 131 -14.91 -8.16 -9.87
N ALA A 132 -15.78 -8.40 -8.87
CA ALA A 132 -16.81 -9.45 -8.94
C ALA A 132 -17.85 -9.23 -10.06
N ARG A 133 -18.00 -8.00 -10.56
CA ARG A 133 -18.93 -7.66 -11.64
C ARG A 133 -18.34 -7.89 -13.03
N ASN A 134 -17.00 -7.86 -13.15
CA ASN A 134 -16.29 -8.08 -14.41
C ASN A 134 -15.97 -9.56 -14.68
N GLU A 135 -15.98 -10.42 -13.66
CA GLU A 135 -15.88 -11.88 -13.84
C GLU A 135 -17.21 -12.56 -14.20
N ALA A 136 -18.33 -11.85 -14.08
CA ALA A 136 -19.68 -12.36 -14.34
C ALA A 136 -20.29 -11.89 -15.68
N ALA A 137 -19.52 -11.23 -16.55
CA ALA A 137 -19.91 -10.72 -17.87
C ALA A 137 -19.08 -11.37 -18.98
#